data_AF-M0DGA9-F1
#
_entry.id   AF-M0DGA9-F1
#
_cell.length_a   1.000
_cell.length_b   1.000
_cell.length_c   1.000
_cell.angle_alpha   90.00
_cell.angle_beta   90.00
_cell.angle_gamma   90.00
#
_symmetry.space_group_name_H-M   'P 1'
#
loop_
_entity.id
_entity.type
_entity.pdbx_description
1 polymer ?
#
loop_
_entity_poly.entity_id
_entity_poly.type
_entity_poly.pdbx_seq_one_letter_code
_entity_poly.pdbx_strand_id
1 'polypeptide(L)'
;MEMSGTGKQGDYAFGLMYSYAHRFWNVNGDSVSKTEIQNGDDVHLMATVWDPETMTVLPETGLSVEIYRDDSLVSQEAIYPMLSQPMGFHYGANFGLDGDGEYTVRLSVGALPTRRSGAFQGRFSEPTTVEIPFEYSQQAKEEIMVKQMEDESGTPGAVDPMKMEMMPSSTAPAEDDLPGRVIGSGMSNDAKFVVTVLDTPPAGIDGDGQYVAVSARSRYNRMILPAMGLEGTLSRGGETVYEGEFVRTLDPDLNYHYGAVVTGVEPGDKLLLQTTVQPQTARHEGYETAFGGLMGGMEDVTITAE
;
A
#
# COMPACT_ATOMS: atom_id res chain seq x y z
N MET A 1 -2.77 17.36 7.37
CA MET A 1 -2.40 16.39 8.41
C MET A 1 -1.26 16.96 9.23
N GLU A 2 -1.07 16.45 10.44
CA GLU A 2 0.04 16.75 11.34
C GLU A 2 0.74 15.47 11.76
N MET A 3 2.04 15.57 12.04
CA MET A 3 2.86 14.47 12.53
C MET A 3 2.84 14.49 14.06
N SER A 4 2.48 13.36 14.67
CA SER A 4 2.48 13.23 16.14
C SER A 4 3.83 12.74 16.66
N GLY A 5 4.29 11.59 16.17
CA GLY A 5 5.59 11.06 16.52
C GLY A 5 6.00 9.85 15.70
N THR A 6 7.23 9.40 15.92
CA THR A 6 7.74 8.13 15.38
C THR A 6 8.23 7.23 16.50
N GLY A 7 8.28 5.94 16.21
CA GLY A 7 8.79 4.92 17.13
C GLY A 7 9.49 3.80 16.37
N LYS A 8 10.39 3.07 17.04
CA LYS A 8 11.09 1.93 16.46
C LYS A 8 11.10 0.79 17.46
N GLN A 9 10.78 -0.42 16.99
CA GLN A 9 10.85 -1.64 17.78
C GLN A 9 11.26 -2.82 16.88
N GLY A 10 12.43 -3.40 17.17
CA GLY A 10 13.01 -4.47 16.37
C GLY A 10 13.27 -4.03 14.92
N ASP A 11 12.79 -4.84 13.97
CA ASP A 11 12.89 -4.61 12.52
C ASP A 11 11.91 -3.55 12.01
N TYR A 12 11.05 -3.00 12.86
CA TYR A 12 9.96 -2.12 12.44
C TYR A 12 10.17 -0.70 12.95
N ALA A 13 9.86 0.27 12.11
CA ALA A 13 9.63 1.66 12.50
C ALA A 13 8.19 2.07 12.17
N PHE A 14 7.71 3.05 12.93
CA PHE A 14 6.33 3.50 12.97
C PHE A 14 6.30 5.02 12.93
N GLY A 15 5.28 5.55 12.28
CA GLY A 15 4.96 6.97 12.26
C GLY A 15 3.48 7.11 12.52
N LEU A 16 3.13 8.04 13.41
CA LEU A 16 1.77 8.37 13.78
C LEU A 16 1.47 9.80 13.32
N MET A 17 0.35 9.95 12.63
CA MET A 17 -0.13 11.22 12.09
C MET A 17 -1.62 11.36 12.38
N TYR A 18 -2.11 12.58 12.33
CA TYR A 18 -3.55 12.83 12.44
C TYR A 18 -4.02 13.95 11.51
N SER A 19 -5.32 13.98 11.26
CA SER A 19 -6.01 15.02 10.50
C SER A 19 -7.46 15.15 11.02
N TYR A 20 -8.26 16.00 10.39
CA TYR A 20 -9.72 15.94 10.54
C TYR A 20 -10.24 14.54 10.23
N ALA A 21 -11.36 14.15 10.84
CA ALA A 21 -12.05 12.91 10.48
C ALA A 21 -12.35 12.86 8.97
N HIS A 22 -12.15 11.71 8.35
CA HIS A 22 -12.30 11.54 6.90
C HIS A 22 -13.50 10.66 6.56
N ARG A 23 -14.08 10.91 5.38
CA ARG A 23 -14.87 9.92 4.66
C ARG A 23 -13.91 9.07 3.83
N PHE A 24 -14.15 7.77 3.77
CA PHE A 24 -13.35 6.84 2.97
C PHE A 24 -14.21 5.65 2.52
N TRP A 25 -13.70 4.87 1.57
CA TRP A 25 -14.40 3.73 0.99
C TRP A 25 -13.65 2.44 1.31
N ASN A 26 -14.22 1.63 2.19
CA ASN A 26 -13.69 0.32 2.54
C ASN A 26 -13.93 -0.65 1.39
N VAL A 27 -12.89 -1.38 0.99
CA VAL A 27 -12.92 -2.38 -0.07
C VAL A 27 -12.79 -3.76 0.58
N ASN A 28 -13.78 -4.63 0.37
CA ASN A 28 -13.82 -5.99 0.90
C ASN A 28 -14.31 -6.97 -0.19
N GLY A 29 -13.37 -7.71 -0.77
CA GLY A 29 -13.57 -8.43 -2.02
C GLY A 29 -14.00 -7.47 -3.12
N ASP A 30 -15.21 -7.70 -3.64
CA ASP A 30 -15.84 -6.87 -4.68
C ASP A 30 -16.78 -5.81 -4.09
N SER A 31 -16.99 -5.82 -2.77
CA SER A 31 -17.85 -4.84 -2.09
C SER A 31 -17.07 -3.59 -1.74
N VAL A 32 -17.66 -2.44 -2.07
CA VAL A 32 -17.13 -1.13 -1.67
C VAL A 32 -18.19 -0.38 -0.87
N SER A 33 -17.87 -0.06 0.38
CA SER A 33 -18.77 0.63 1.30
C SER A 33 -18.16 1.94 1.77
N LYS A 34 -18.96 3.01 1.75
CA LYS A 34 -18.55 4.31 2.25
C LYS A 34 -18.66 4.34 3.77
N THR A 35 -17.57 4.69 4.44
CA THR A 35 -17.54 5.07 5.85
C THR A 35 -17.84 6.56 5.96
N GLU A 36 -18.94 6.88 6.64
CA GLU A 36 -19.32 8.26 6.95
C GLU A 36 -18.67 8.72 8.26
N ILE A 37 -18.35 10.01 8.35
CA ILE A 37 -17.91 10.64 9.60
C ILE A 37 -19.07 10.61 10.59
N GLN A 38 -18.82 10.06 11.78
CA GLN A 38 -19.83 9.97 12.85
C GLN A 38 -19.75 11.15 13.81
N ASN A 39 -20.84 11.37 14.54
CA ASN A 39 -20.82 12.27 15.69
C ASN A 39 -19.89 11.67 16.76
N GLY A 40 -18.83 12.40 17.10
CA GLY A 40 -17.80 11.94 18.02
C GLY A 40 -16.50 11.52 17.34
N ASP A 41 -16.41 11.52 16.00
CA ASP A 41 -15.14 11.40 15.31
C ASP A 41 -14.37 12.73 15.40
N ASP A 42 -13.37 12.79 16.28
CA ASP A 42 -12.57 14.00 16.49
C ASP A 42 -11.44 14.11 15.47
N VAL A 43 -10.80 12.99 15.16
CA VAL A 43 -9.62 12.91 14.28
C VAL A 43 -9.68 11.70 13.36
N HIS A 44 -8.99 11.80 12.23
CA HIS A 44 -8.55 10.64 11.48
C HIS A 44 -7.10 10.34 11.89
N LEU A 45 -6.88 9.26 12.63
CA LEU A 45 -5.51 8.80 12.94
C LEU A 45 -4.99 7.97 11.79
N MET A 46 -3.74 8.22 11.43
CA MET A 46 -3.03 7.52 10.36
C MET A 46 -1.70 6.99 10.88
N ALA A 47 -1.31 5.82 10.41
CA ALA A 47 -0.02 5.22 10.74
C ALA A 47 0.65 4.63 9.51
N THR A 48 1.99 4.69 9.47
CA THR A 48 2.81 3.98 8.48
C THR A 48 3.81 3.11 9.21
N VAL A 49 4.03 1.90 8.68
CA VAL A 49 4.99 0.93 9.20
C VAL A 49 6.03 0.68 8.10
N TRP A 50 7.32 0.69 8.45
CA TRP A 50 8.39 0.48 7.49
C TRP A 50 9.60 -0.24 8.09
N ASP A 51 10.45 -0.79 7.22
CA ASP A 51 11.81 -1.21 7.59
C ASP A 51 12.72 0.02 7.72
N PRO A 52 13.25 0.34 8.90
CA PRO A 52 14.11 1.50 9.08
C PRO A 52 15.48 1.37 8.40
N GLU A 53 15.87 0.18 7.94
CA GLU A 53 17.15 -0.01 7.24
C GLU A 53 17.06 0.34 5.76
N THR A 54 16.04 -0.16 5.07
CA THR A 54 15.85 0.06 3.62
C THR A 54 14.87 1.19 3.32
N MET A 55 14.17 1.71 4.33
CA MET A 55 13.07 2.67 4.20
C MET A 55 11.89 2.11 3.37
N THR A 56 11.73 0.79 3.34
CA THR A 56 10.63 0.12 2.62
C THR A 56 9.38 0.09 3.49
N VAL A 57 8.29 0.70 3.03
CA VAL A 57 6.96 0.58 3.66
C VAL A 57 6.53 -0.90 3.67
N LEU A 58 5.92 -1.34 4.77
CA LEU A 58 5.48 -2.73 4.99
C LEU A 58 3.95 -2.81 4.96
N PRO A 59 3.34 -3.17 3.81
CA PRO A 59 1.90 -3.42 3.73
C PRO A 59 1.49 -4.70 4.44
N GLU A 60 0.19 -4.93 4.62
CA GLU A 60 -0.38 -6.21 5.07
C GLU A 60 0.09 -6.73 6.45
N THR A 61 0.78 -5.95 7.29
CA THR A 61 1.16 -6.38 8.65
C THR A 61 -0.04 -6.56 9.58
N GLY A 62 -1.19 -5.97 9.22
CA GLY A 62 -2.30 -5.70 10.14
C GLY A 62 -1.87 -4.65 11.17
N LEU A 63 -2.74 -3.69 11.50
CA LEU A 63 -2.40 -2.68 12.49
C LEU A 63 -3.59 -2.45 13.42
N SER A 64 -3.34 -2.55 14.72
CA SER A 64 -4.29 -2.11 15.74
C SER A 64 -3.74 -0.93 16.52
N VAL A 65 -4.65 -0.05 16.91
CA VAL A 65 -4.40 1.15 17.68
C VAL A 65 -5.14 1.03 19.00
N GLU A 66 -4.46 1.34 20.09
CA GLU A 66 -5.07 1.62 21.40
C GLU A 66 -4.68 3.04 21.82
N ILE A 67 -5.66 3.83 22.25
CA ILE A 67 -5.45 5.20 22.73
C ILE A 67 -5.68 5.22 24.23
N TYR A 68 -4.70 5.69 24.97
CA TYR A 68 -4.73 5.79 26.43
C TYR A 68 -4.62 7.24 26.89
N ARG A 69 -5.26 7.55 28.02
CA ARG A 69 -5.05 8.76 28.81
C ARG A 69 -4.93 8.36 30.27
N ASP A 70 -3.86 8.78 30.94
CA ASP A 70 -3.58 8.44 32.35
C ASP A 70 -3.80 6.93 32.64
N ASP A 71 -3.21 6.07 31.81
CA ASP A 71 -3.33 4.60 31.81
C ASP A 71 -4.75 4.02 31.60
N SER A 72 -5.75 4.88 31.35
CA SER A 72 -7.12 4.48 31.05
C SER A 72 -7.32 4.38 29.54
N LEU A 73 -7.89 3.26 29.08
CA LEU A 73 -8.20 3.06 27.66
C LEU A 73 -9.34 3.99 27.23
N VAL A 74 -9.08 4.80 26.22
CA VAL A 74 -10.05 5.73 25.59
C VAL A 74 -10.73 5.06 24.41
N SER A 75 -9.95 4.47 23.50
CA SER A 75 -10.46 3.77 22.32
C SER A 75 -9.48 2.71 21.83
N GLN A 76 -9.98 1.70 21.12
CA GLN A 76 -9.19 0.66 20.49
C GLN A 76 -9.85 0.19 19.19
N GLU A 77 -9.06 0.03 18.13
CA GLU A 77 -9.54 -0.47 16.84
C GLU A 77 -8.43 -1.15 16.04
N ALA A 78 -8.77 -2.17 15.26
CA ALA A 78 -7.94 -2.65 14.15
C ALA A 78 -8.21 -1.77 12.93
N ILE A 79 -7.24 -0.93 12.56
CA ILE A 79 -7.46 0.14 11.59
C ILE A 79 -7.18 -0.32 10.15
N TYR A 80 -7.81 0.35 9.19
CA TYR A 80 -7.89 -0.13 7.82
C TYR A 80 -6.60 0.17 7.04
N PRO A 81 -6.09 -0.74 6.20
CA PRO A 81 -5.13 -0.38 5.18
C PRO A 81 -5.79 0.57 4.18
N MET A 82 -5.13 1.65 3.82
CA MET A 82 -5.68 2.79 3.09
C MET A 82 -4.74 3.25 2.00
N LEU A 83 -5.31 3.87 0.98
CA LEU A 83 -4.60 4.52 -0.11
C LEU A 83 -5.16 5.94 -0.30
N SER A 84 -4.27 6.94 -0.25
CA SER A 84 -4.59 8.32 -0.59
C SER A 84 -3.62 8.87 -1.63
N GLN A 85 -4.04 9.88 -2.39
CA GLN A 85 -3.17 10.50 -3.39
C GLN A 85 -1.88 11.09 -2.78
N PRO A 86 -1.94 11.91 -1.70
CA PRO A 86 -0.74 12.55 -1.17
C PRO A 86 0.15 11.61 -0.36
N MET A 87 -0.40 10.63 0.37
CA MET A 87 0.41 9.78 1.26
C MET A 87 0.77 8.42 0.65
N GLY A 88 -0.02 7.95 -0.30
CA GLY A 88 0.06 6.56 -0.74
C GLY A 88 -0.51 5.61 0.30
N PHE A 89 0.12 4.45 0.44
CA PHE A 89 -0.29 3.41 1.37
C PHE A 89 0.01 3.81 2.82
N HIS A 90 -0.99 3.67 3.67
CA HIS A 90 -0.91 3.86 5.12
C HIS A 90 -2.03 3.07 5.78
N TYR A 91 -2.10 3.08 7.09
CA TYR A 91 -3.24 2.60 7.86
C TYR A 91 -4.00 3.79 8.43
N GLY A 92 -5.34 3.71 8.55
CA GLY A 92 -6.11 4.79 9.14
C GLY A 92 -7.50 4.39 9.62
N ALA A 93 -8.03 5.17 10.57
CA ALA A 93 -9.42 5.13 11.02
C ALA A 93 -9.80 6.44 11.72
N ASN A 94 -11.10 6.71 11.87
CA ASN A 94 -11.58 7.84 12.66
C ASN A 94 -11.70 7.44 14.12
N PHE A 95 -11.35 8.35 15.02
CA PHE A 95 -11.43 8.14 16.47
C PHE A 95 -12.07 9.33 17.17
N GLY A 96 -12.88 9.02 18.18
CA GLY A 96 -13.24 9.97 19.22
C GLY A 96 -12.20 10.02 20.32
N LEU A 97 -12.02 11.21 20.88
CA LEU A 97 -11.09 11.52 21.96
C LEU A 97 -11.87 12.11 23.15
N ASP A 98 -11.25 12.13 24.33
CA ASP A 98 -11.82 12.72 25.54
C ASP A 98 -11.42 14.21 25.67
N GLY A 99 -11.51 14.96 24.57
CA GLY A 99 -11.10 16.37 24.51
C GLY A 99 -9.59 16.60 24.45
N ASP A 100 -9.18 17.85 24.64
CA ASP A 100 -7.77 18.27 24.52
C ASP A 100 -6.90 17.65 25.61
N GLY A 101 -5.62 17.39 25.29
CA GLY A 101 -4.61 16.94 26.24
C GLY A 101 -3.63 15.92 25.67
N GLU A 102 -2.87 15.31 26.57
CA GLU A 102 -1.89 14.29 26.25
C GLU A 102 -2.53 12.90 26.26
N TYR A 103 -2.13 12.09 25.28
CA TYR A 103 -2.50 10.69 25.11
C TYR A 103 -1.25 9.86 24.85
N THR A 104 -1.36 8.56 25.09
CA THR A 104 -0.40 7.56 24.61
C THR A 104 -1.09 6.66 23.60
N VAL A 105 -0.55 6.60 22.38
CA VAL A 105 -1.06 5.74 21.32
C VAL A 105 -0.16 4.52 21.21
N ARG A 106 -0.72 3.35 21.48
CA ARG A 106 -0.05 2.07 21.29
C ARG A 106 -0.41 1.51 19.92
N LEU A 107 0.59 1.35 19.07
CA LEU A 107 0.47 0.74 17.74
C LEU A 107 0.99 -0.68 17.79
N SER A 108 0.19 -1.65 17.36
CA SER A 108 0.59 -3.06 17.31
C SER A 108 0.40 -3.62 15.91
N VAL A 109 1.38 -4.41 15.46
CA VAL A 109 1.35 -5.08 14.15
C VAL A 109 1.60 -6.58 14.30
N GLY A 110 1.05 -7.33 13.37
CA GLY A 110 1.33 -8.75 13.22
C GLY A 110 2.63 -9.03 12.48
N ALA A 111 2.98 -10.32 12.43
CA ALA A 111 3.99 -10.81 11.49
C ALA A 111 3.52 -10.58 10.05
N LEU A 112 4.45 -10.27 9.15
CA LEU A 112 4.13 -10.04 7.75
C LEU A 112 3.73 -11.38 7.08
N PRO A 113 2.49 -11.50 6.55
CA PRO A 113 2.03 -12.73 5.90
C PRO A 113 2.55 -12.87 4.46
N THR A 114 2.99 -11.76 3.85
CA THR A 114 3.46 -11.68 2.47
C THR A 114 4.77 -12.45 2.28
N ARG A 115 4.95 -13.11 1.12
CA ARG A 115 6.22 -13.75 0.77
C ARG A 115 7.33 -12.71 0.78
N ARG A 116 8.50 -13.06 1.31
CA ARG A 116 9.66 -12.16 1.40
C ARG A 116 10.82 -12.76 0.62
N SER A 117 11.54 -11.94 -0.11
CA SER A 117 12.72 -12.35 -0.88
C SER A 117 13.93 -11.47 -0.60
N GLY A 118 15.09 -11.87 -1.12
CA GLY A 118 16.33 -11.13 -0.97
C GLY A 118 16.73 -11.02 0.49
N ALA A 119 17.08 -9.80 0.92
CA ALA A 119 17.49 -9.52 2.31
C ALA A 119 16.33 -9.56 3.32
N PHE A 120 15.07 -9.65 2.87
CA PHE A 120 13.91 -9.71 3.77
C PHE A 120 13.54 -11.13 4.20
N GLN A 121 14.22 -12.16 3.70
CA GLN A 121 13.98 -13.54 4.12
C GLN A 121 14.07 -13.68 5.65
N GLY A 122 13.02 -14.22 6.26
CA GLY A 122 12.92 -14.44 7.70
C GLY A 122 12.70 -13.18 8.56
N ARG A 123 12.87 -11.98 8.02
CA ARG A 123 12.63 -10.69 8.72
C ARG A 123 11.14 -10.39 8.79
N PHE A 124 10.69 -9.60 9.78
CA PHE A 124 9.26 -9.27 9.97
C PHE A 124 8.36 -10.49 10.30
N SER A 125 8.92 -11.49 10.96
CA SER A 125 8.26 -12.77 11.29
C SER A 125 7.57 -12.79 12.65
N GLU A 126 7.79 -11.76 13.47
CA GLU A 126 7.24 -11.65 14.81
C GLU A 126 6.36 -10.40 14.95
N PRO A 127 5.25 -10.46 15.69
CA PRO A 127 4.45 -9.28 15.99
C PRO A 127 5.25 -8.30 16.85
N THR A 128 4.93 -7.02 16.77
CA THR A 128 5.59 -5.98 17.56
C THR A 128 4.63 -4.86 17.93
N THR A 129 5.01 -4.11 18.96
CA THR A 129 4.22 -3.01 19.51
C THR A 129 5.13 -1.84 19.86
N VAL A 130 4.65 -0.61 19.63
CA VAL A 130 5.31 0.62 20.06
C VAL A 130 4.30 1.57 20.69
N GLU A 131 4.76 2.40 21.61
CA GLU A 131 3.97 3.49 22.19
C GLU A 131 4.53 4.83 21.72
N ILE A 132 3.63 5.71 21.26
CA ILE A 132 3.96 7.04 20.75
C ILE A 132 3.11 8.05 21.52
N PRO A 133 3.72 9.06 22.16
CA PRO A 133 2.99 10.18 22.75
C PRO A 133 2.17 10.91 21.68
N PHE A 134 0.97 11.34 22.03
CA PHE A 134 0.08 12.09 21.16
C PHE A 134 -0.54 13.26 21.93
N GLU A 135 -0.07 14.47 21.66
CA GLU A 135 -0.68 15.68 22.17
C GLU A 135 -1.75 16.15 21.19
N TYR A 136 -2.99 16.31 21.68
CA TYR A 136 -4.11 16.76 20.89
C TYR A 136 -4.68 18.06 21.45
N SER A 137 -4.93 19.02 20.56
CA SER A 137 -5.87 20.10 20.83
C SER A 137 -6.78 20.32 19.63
N GLN A 138 -8.04 20.66 19.89
CA GLN A 138 -8.98 21.05 18.86
C GLN A 138 -8.43 22.23 18.04
N GLN A 139 -7.80 23.21 18.70
CA GLN A 139 -7.19 24.36 18.03
C GLN A 139 -6.11 23.94 17.02
N ALA A 140 -5.15 23.11 17.43
CA ALA A 140 -4.08 22.66 16.53
C ALA A 140 -4.65 21.87 15.35
N LYS A 141 -5.68 21.04 15.58
CA LYS A 141 -6.41 20.37 14.49
C LYS A 141 -7.04 21.37 13.53
N GLU A 142 -7.65 22.44 14.04
CA GLU A 142 -8.31 23.46 13.24
C GLU A 142 -7.34 24.33 12.42
N GLU A 143 -6.07 24.35 12.80
CA GLU A 143 -4.99 25.04 12.09
C GLU A 143 -4.39 24.21 10.93
N ILE A 144 -4.76 22.92 10.82
CA ILE A 144 -4.29 22.05 9.73
C ILE A 144 -4.80 22.59 8.39
N MET A 145 -3.87 22.99 7.53
CA MET A 145 -4.22 23.50 6.20
C MET A 145 -4.90 22.44 5.33
N VAL A 146 -6.12 22.77 4.86
CA VAL A 146 -6.85 22.00 3.85
C VAL A 146 -6.93 22.83 2.58
N LYS A 147 -6.31 22.33 1.51
CA LYS A 147 -6.42 22.94 0.18
C LYS A 147 -7.57 22.26 -0.57
N GLN A 148 -8.60 23.03 -0.91
CA GLN A 148 -9.64 22.56 -1.83
C GLN A 148 -9.14 22.68 -3.27
N MET A 149 -9.44 21.67 -4.08
CA MET A 149 -9.01 21.56 -5.48
C MET A 149 -10.22 21.74 -6.43
N GLU A 150 -11.09 22.72 -6.16
CA GLU A 150 -12.36 22.89 -6.88
C GLU A 150 -12.18 23.05 -8.39
N ASP A 151 -11.19 23.83 -8.83
CA ASP A 151 -10.92 24.11 -10.24
C ASP A 151 -10.29 22.92 -10.99
N GLU A 152 -9.70 21.97 -10.27
CA GLU A 152 -9.00 20.81 -10.83
C GLU A 152 -9.81 19.50 -10.66
N SER A 153 -10.92 19.54 -9.92
CA SER A 153 -11.77 18.38 -9.64
C SER A 153 -12.29 17.76 -10.94
N GLY A 154 -12.14 16.43 -11.07
CA GLY A 154 -12.52 15.67 -12.26
C GLY A 154 -11.50 15.73 -13.42
N THR A 155 -10.39 16.47 -13.28
CA THR A 155 -9.30 16.44 -14.26
C THR A 155 -8.42 15.21 -14.03
N PRO A 156 -8.05 14.45 -15.09
CA PRO A 156 -7.14 13.31 -14.95
C PRO A 156 -5.77 13.74 -14.40
N GLY A 157 -5.40 13.25 -13.23
CA GLY A 157 -4.16 13.58 -12.54
C GLY A 157 -4.11 13.01 -11.14
N ALA A 158 -3.07 13.38 -10.39
CA ALA A 158 -2.99 13.20 -8.95
C ALA A 158 -2.32 14.42 -8.33
N VAL A 159 -2.65 14.72 -7.08
CA VAL A 159 -1.89 15.71 -6.31
C VAL A 159 -0.46 15.23 -6.04
N ASP A 160 0.46 16.17 -5.84
CA ASP A 160 1.83 15.83 -5.51
C ASP A 160 1.90 14.99 -4.22
N PRO A 161 2.75 13.95 -4.17
CA PRO A 161 3.04 13.23 -2.94
C PRO A 161 3.55 14.17 -1.86
N MET A 162 2.99 14.03 -0.66
CA MET A 162 3.45 14.73 0.52
C MET A 162 4.84 14.22 0.91
N LYS A 163 5.80 15.14 1.01
CA LYS A 163 7.14 14.81 1.50
C LYS A 163 7.15 14.85 3.02
N MET A 164 7.50 13.73 3.64
CA MET A 164 7.67 13.60 5.09
C MET A 164 9.13 13.28 5.37
N GLU A 165 9.91 14.23 5.90
CA GLU A 165 11.37 14.08 6.03
C GLU A 165 11.80 12.84 6.84
N MET A 166 10.98 12.45 7.83
CA MET A 166 11.28 11.36 8.77
C MET A 166 10.61 10.03 8.42
N MET A 167 9.86 9.97 7.32
CA MET A 167 9.06 8.79 6.97
C MET A 167 9.19 8.45 5.49
N PRO A 168 9.26 7.16 5.12
CA PRO A 168 9.30 6.79 3.73
C PRO A 168 7.95 7.04 3.04
N SER A 169 8.03 7.22 1.73
CA SER A 169 6.86 7.13 0.86
C SER A 169 6.67 5.69 0.39
N SER A 170 5.43 5.25 0.23
CA SER A 170 5.09 3.96 -0.38
C SER A 170 5.22 4.00 -1.92
N THR A 171 6.19 4.74 -2.44
CA THR A 171 6.41 4.91 -3.88
C THR A 171 7.27 3.77 -4.41
N ALA A 172 6.81 3.10 -5.47
CA ALA A 172 7.56 2.06 -6.15
C ALA A 172 8.80 2.65 -6.88
N PRO A 173 9.88 1.87 -7.05
CA PRO A 173 11.06 2.27 -7.83
C PRO A 173 10.70 2.77 -9.23
N ALA A 174 11.55 3.62 -9.83
CA ALA A 174 11.37 3.98 -11.24
C ALA A 174 11.52 2.73 -12.12
N GLU A 175 10.96 2.74 -13.33
CA GLU A 175 11.05 1.58 -14.23
C GLU A 175 12.51 1.24 -14.54
N ASP A 176 13.33 2.25 -14.79
CA ASP A 176 14.77 2.10 -15.05
C ASP A 176 15.59 1.68 -13.81
N ASP A 177 15.00 1.81 -12.61
CA ASP A 177 15.63 1.38 -11.35
C ASP A 177 15.21 -0.05 -10.96
N LEU A 178 14.25 -0.67 -11.67
CA LEU A 178 13.84 -2.03 -11.36
C LEU A 178 14.95 -3.03 -11.75
N PRO A 179 15.27 -4.00 -10.87
CA PRO A 179 16.15 -5.10 -11.23
C PRO A 179 15.64 -5.89 -12.45
N GLY A 180 16.58 -6.38 -13.25
CA GLY A 180 16.29 -7.21 -14.42
C GLY A 180 16.00 -6.40 -15.68
N ARG A 181 15.17 -6.96 -16.56
CA ARG A 181 14.76 -6.34 -17.83
C ARG A 181 13.28 -6.02 -17.78
N VAL A 182 12.94 -4.74 -17.84
CA VAL A 182 11.54 -4.31 -18.05
C VAL A 182 11.12 -4.72 -19.47
N ILE A 183 10.06 -5.52 -19.56
CA ILE A 183 9.54 -6.05 -20.84
C ILE A 183 8.32 -5.30 -21.36
N GLY A 184 7.75 -4.41 -20.54
CA GLY A 184 6.62 -3.58 -20.91
C GLY A 184 5.75 -3.17 -19.72
N SER A 185 4.70 -2.41 -20.01
CA SER A 185 3.69 -2.04 -19.03
C SER A 185 2.31 -1.94 -19.65
N GLY A 186 1.28 -2.02 -18.80
CA GLY A 186 -0.11 -1.80 -19.21
C GLY A 186 -0.93 -1.16 -18.10
N MET A 187 -2.14 -0.73 -18.45
CA MET A 187 -3.03 0.03 -17.56
C MET A 187 -4.33 -0.72 -17.33
N SER A 188 -4.83 -0.68 -16.10
CA SER A 188 -6.21 -1.07 -15.78
C SER A 188 -6.73 -0.20 -14.64
N ASN A 189 -7.85 0.50 -14.87
CA ASN A 189 -8.52 1.33 -13.87
C ASN A 189 -7.56 2.25 -13.06
N ASP A 190 -6.74 3.01 -13.78
CA ASP A 190 -5.66 3.89 -13.27
C ASP A 190 -4.50 3.21 -12.52
N ALA A 191 -4.50 1.89 -12.39
CA ALA A 191 -3.29 1.14 -12.03
C ALA A 191 -2.39 0.97 -13.26
N LYS A 192 -1.09 1.21 -13.09
CA LYS A 192 -0.05 0.80 -14.03
C LYS A 192 0.59 -0.50 -13.55
N PHE A 193 0.70 -1.47 -14.43
CA PHE A 193 1.41 -2.73 -14.22
C PHE A 193 2.71 -2.65 -15.00
N VAL A 194 3.84 -2.49 -14.30
CA VAL A 194 5.18 -2.55 -14.91
C VAL A 194 5.74 -3.94 -14.69
N VAL A 195 6.17 -4.59 -15.77
CA VAL A 195 6.66 -5.97 -15.71
C VAL A 195 8.15 -6.01 -15.96
N THR A 196 8.89 -6.54 -15.00
CA THR A 196 10.32 -6.82 -15.12
C THR A 196 10.60 -8.32 -15.02
N VAL A 197 11.62 -8.77 -15.73
CA VAL A 197 12.05 -10.17 -15.76
C VAL A 197 13.49 -10.25 -15.26
N LEU A 198 13.70 -11.07 -14.23
CA LEU A 198 15.02 -11.43 -13.70
C LEU A 198 15.43 -12.78 -14.29
N ASP A 199 16.73 -12.94 -14.55
CA ASP A 199 17.27 -14.17 -15.13
C ASP A 199 17.15 -15.39 -14.22
N THR A 200 17.03 -15.16 -12.91
CA THR A 200 16.86 -16.18 -11.87
C THR A 200 15.94 -15.65 -10.77
N PRO A 201 15.20 -16.51 -10.05
CA PRO A 201 14.40 -16.07 -8.92
C PRO A 201 15.24 -15.42 -7.82
N PRO A 202 14.76 -14.32 -7.21
CA PRO A 202 15.33 -13.77 -6.00
C PRO A 202 15.51 -14.83 -4.91
N ALA A 203 16.53 -14.64 -4.06
CA ALA A 203 16.75 -15.54 -2.94
C ALA A 203 15.48 -15.65 -2.05
N GLY A 204 15.12 -16.88 -1.67
CA GLY A 204 13.89 -17.17 -0.93
C GLY A 204 12.67 -17.51 -1.79
N ILE A 205 12.81 -17.48 -3.12
CA ILE A 205 11.79 -17.92 -4.06
C ILE A 205 12.23 -19.24 -4.69
N ASP A 206 11.43 -20.29 -4.50
CA ASP A 206 11.70 -21.62 -5.04
C ASP A 206 11.36 -21.69 -6.55
N GLY A 207 12.19 -22.39 -7.30
CA GLY A 207 11.98 -22.71 -8.71
C GLY A 207 13.23 -22.48 -9.57
N ASP A 208 13.24 -23.11 -10.74
CA ASP A 208 14.27 -22.92 -11.77
C ASP A 208 13.67 -22.14 -12.95
N GLY A 209 14.46 -21.22 -13.52
CA GLY A 209 14.04 -20.41 -14.68
C GLY A 209 14.19 -18.91 -14.44
N GLN A 210 13.36 -18.12 -15.11
CA GLN A 210 13.30 -16.67 -14.93
C GLN A 210 12.21 -16.29 -13.92
N TYR A 211 12.32 -15.10 -13.34
CA TYR A 211 11.31 -14.57 -12.44
C TYR A 211 10.65 -13.34 -13.03
N VAL A 212 9.34 -13.40 -13.22
CA VAL A 212 8.53 -12.28 -13.70
C VAL A 212 7.95 -11.58 -12.49
N ALA A 213 8.30 -10.31 -12.31
CA ALA A 213 7.78 -9.45 -11.26
C ALA A 213 6.90 -8.36 -11.88
N VAL A 214 5.66 -8.28 -11.40
CA VAL A 214 4.68 -7.27 -11.76
C VAL A 214 4.57 -6.27 -10.63
N SER A 215 5.02 -5.05 -10.88
CA SER A 215 4.88 -3.94 -9.95
C SER A 215 3.62 -3.14 -10.27
N ALA A 216 2.54 -3.45 -9.56
CA ALA A 216 1.28 -2.72 -9.63
C ALA A 216 1.36 -1.43 -8.81
N ARG A 217 1.15 -0.30 -9.47
CA ARG A 217 1.39 1.04 -8.92
C ARG A 217 0.38 2.05 -9.45
N SER A 218 0.11 3.12 -8.71
CA SER A 218 -0.73 4.21 -9.20
C SER A 218 -0.10 4.89 -10.42
N ARG A 219 -0.93 5.29 -11.38
CA ARG A 219 -0.49 5.89 -12.66
C ARG A 219 0.46 7.07 -12.51
N TYR A 220 0.12 8.00 -11.63
CA TYR A 220 0.76 9.32 -11.57
C TYR A 220 1.91 9.36 -10.55
N ASN A 221 1.69 8.79 -9.37
CA ASN A 221 2.62 8.91 -8.24
C ASN A 221 3.38 7.62 -7.94
N ARG A 222 3.14 6.54 -8.69
CA ARG A 222 3.77 5.21 -8.50
C ARG A 222 3.57 4.64 -7.09
N MET A 223 2.50 5.01 -6.40
CA MET A 223 2.18 4.44 -5.09
C MET A 223 1.86 2.95 -5.25
N ILE A 224 2.46 2.09 -4.44
CA ILE A 224 2.24 0.64 -4.51
C ILE A 224 0.76 0.30 -4.30
N LEU A 225 0.29 -0.75 -4.98
CA LEU A 225 -1.08 -1.27 -4.86
C LEU A 225 -1.06 -2.68 -4.23
N PRO A 226 -1.08 -2.78 -2.88
CA PRO A 226 -0.96 -4.06 -2.20
C PRO A 226 -2.30 -4.79 -2.07
N ALA A 227 -2.22 -6.03 -1.56
CA ALA A 227 -3.37 -6.87 -1.23
C ALA A 227 -4.34 -7.13 -2.39
N MET A 228 -3.84 -7.25 -3.62
CA MET A 228 -4.61 -7.65 -4.81
C MET A 228 -4.45 -9.17 -5.06
N GLY A 229 -5.40 -9.77 -5.76
CA GLY A 229 -5.23 -11.08 -6.40
C GLY A 229 -4.81 -10.90 -7.87
N LEU A 230 -3.75 -11.57 -8.30
CA LEU A 230 -3.26 -11.47 -9.67
C LEU A 230 -2.92 -12.84 -10.22
N GLU A 231 -3.50 -13.16 -11.36
CA GLU A 231 -3.14 -14.32 -12.19
C GLU A 231 -2.56 -13.83 -13.51
N GLY A 232 -1.80 -14.68 -14.18
CA GLY A 232 -1.36 -14.37 -15.53
C GLY A 232 -1.07 -15.58 -16.39
N THR A 233 -1.18 -15.33 -17.69
CA THR A 233 -0.98 -16.32 -18.75
C THR A 233 0.07 -15.78 -19.71
N LEU A 234 1.20 -16.48 -19.81
CA LEU A 234 2.24 -16.19 -20.79
C LEU A 234 2.04 -17.08 -22.01
N SER A 235 1.96 -16.48 -23.20
CA SER A 235 1.75 -17.20 -24.45
C SER A 235 2.85 -16.92 -25.47
N ARG A 236 3.30 -17.98 -26.15
CA ARG A 236 4.29 -17.94 -27.23
C ARG A 236 3.70 -18.51 -28.50
N GLY A 237 3.66 -17.73 -29.58
CA GLY A 237 3.09 -18.20 -30.85
C GLY A 237 1.63 -18.67 -30.76
N GLY A 238 0.89 -18.24 -29.73
CA GLY A 238 -0.49 -18.69 -29.45
C GLY A 238 -0.60 -19.89 -28.51
N GLU A 239 0.50 -20.49 -28.08
CA GLU A 239 0.53 -21.58 -27.09
C GLU A 239 0.81 -21.03 -25.68
N THR A 240 0.09 -21.52 -24.67
CA THR A 240 0.34 -21.18 -23.27
C THR A 240 1.63 -21.85 -22.78
N VAL A 241 2.59 -21.04 -22.32
CA VAL A 241 3.87 -21.51 -21.74
C VAL A 241 3.95 -21.32 -20.23
N TYR A 242 3.07 -20.49 -19.66
CA TYR A 242 2.83 -20.35 -18.22
C TYR A 242 1.38 -19.94 -18.00
N GLU A 243 0.76 -20.45 -16.94
CA GLU A 243 -0.55 -20.03 -16.44
C GLU A 243 -0.59 -20.25 -14.93
N GLY A 244 -0.92 -19.22 -14.17
CA GLY A 244 -1.01 -19.34 -12.71
C GLY A 244 -0.97 -18.02 -11.95
N GLU A 245 -0.93 -18.12 -10.64
CA GLU A 245 -0.89 -16.99 -9.71
C GLU A 245 0.44 -16.23 -9.78
N PHE A 246 0.37 -14.90 -9.68
CA PHE A 246 1.50 -14.04 -9.36
C PHE A 246 1.44 -13.68 -7.88
N VAL A 247 2.29 -14.34 -7.10
CA VAL A 247 2.22 -14.30 -5.64
C VAL A 247 2.75 -12.97 -5.10
N ARG A 248 1.99 -12.38 -4.17
CA ARG A 248 2.37 -11.17 -3.42
C ARG A 248 3.71 -11.36 -2.72
N THR A 249 4.68 -10.50 -3.04
CA THR A 249 6.06 -10.60 -2.57
C THR A 249 6.59 -9.23 -2.19
N LEU A 250 7.33 -9.16 -1.07
CA LEU A 250 8.09 -8.00 -0.64
C LEU A 250 9.59 -8.28 -0.77
N ASP A 251 10.28 -7.37 -1.43
CA ASP A 251 11.72 -7.44 -1.70
C ASP A 251 12.34 -6.05 -1.53
N PRO A 252 13.58 -5.93 -1.03
CA PRO A 252 14.23 -4.64 -0.84
C PRO A 252 14.46 -3.86 -2.14
N ASP A 253 14.69 -4.56 -3.26
CA ASP A 253 15.05 -3.94 -4.55
C ASP A 253 13.83 -3.85 -5.49
N LEU A 254 12.98 -4.90 -5.52
CA LEU A 254 11.74 -4.89 -6.32
C LEU A 254 10.57 -4.18 -5.63
N ASN A 255 10.69 -3.87 -4.33
CA ASN A 255 9.60 -3.38 -3.47
C ASN A 255 8.43 -4.38 -3.44
N TYR A 256 7.24 -3.96 -3.02
CA TYR A 256 6.04 -4.77 -3.06
C TYR A 256 5.62 -5.05 -4.51
N HIS A 257 5.53 -6.33 -4.88
CA HIS A 257 5.21 -6.77 -6.23
C HIS A 257 4.45 -8.11 -6.22
N TYR A 258 4.01 -8.54 -7.40
CA TYR A 258 3.37 -9.82 -7.63
C TYR A 258 4.28 -10.64 -8.55
N GLY A 259 4.68 -11.85 -8.17
CA GLY A 259 5.70 -12.54 -8.94
C GLY A 259 5.56 -14.05 -9.07
N ALA A 260 6.06 -14.53 -10.20
CA ALA A 260 5.98 -15.90 -10.65
C ALA A 260 7.31 -16.37 -11.25
N VAL A 261 7.65 -17.64 -11.01
CA VAL A 261 8.78 -18.29 -11.70
C VAL A 261 8.24 -18.91 -12.99
N VAL A 262 8.89 -18.61 -14.11
CA VAL A 262 8.54 -19.10 -15.45
C VAL A 262 9.76 -19.73 -16.10
N THR A 263 9.55 -20.67 -17.03
CA THR A 263 10.65 -21.31 -17.77
C THR A 263 11.50 -20.29 -18.53
N GLY A 264 10.87 -19.25 -19.09
CA GLY A 264 11.54 -18.12 -19.73
C GLY A 264 10.58 -17.23 -20.49
N VAL A 265 10.99 -15.98 -20.73
CA VAL A 265 10.27 -14.95 -21.50
C VAL A 265 11.10 -14.58 -22.72
N GLU A 266 10.51 -14.73 -23.91
CA GLU A 266 11.12 -14.39 -25.19
C GLU A 266 10.48 -13.15 -25.82
N PRO A 267 11.21 -12.40 -26.67
CA PRO A 267 10.63 -11.29 -27.43
C PRO A 267 9.41 -11.75 -28.25
N GLY A 268 8.32 -11.00 -28.16
CA GLY A 268 7.05 -11.31 -28.81
C GLY A 268 6.11 -12.22 -28.02
N ASP A 269 6.55 -12.76 -26.87
CA ASP A 269 5.64 -13.43 -25.93
C ASP A 269 4.59 -12.44 -25.42
N LYS A 270 3.37 -12.93 -25.18
CA LYS A 270 2.25 -12.14 -24.66
C LYS A 270 1.95 -12.55 -23.23
N LEU A 271 2.01 -11.61 -22.31
CA LEU A 271 1.60 -11.79 -20.92
C LEU A 271 0.22 -11.14 -20.72
N LEU A 272 -0.80 -11.97 -20.51
CA LEU A 272 -2.11 -11.56 -20.01
C LEU A 272 -2.05 -11.53 -18.48
N LEU A 273 -2.46 -10.42 -17.87
CA LEU A 273 -2.59 -10.24 -16.43
C LEU A 273 -4.07 -10.04 -16.09
N GLN A 274 -4.56 -10.82 -15.15
CA GLN A 274 -5.96 -10.83 -14.73
C GLN A 274 -6.05 -10.55 -13.24
N THR A 275 -6.70 -9.45 -12.90
CA THR A 275 -6.91 -9.08 -11.50
C THR A 275 -8.11 -9.86 -10.98
N THR A 276 -7.86 -10.91 -10.20
CA THR A 276 -8.91 -11.78 -9.66
C THR A 276 -9.62 -11.17 -8.46
N VAL A 277 -8.91 -10.31 -7.71
CA VAL A 277 -9.45 -9.50 -6.61
C VAL A 277 -8.76 -8.15 -6.67
N GLN A 278 -9.51 -7.05 -6.72
CA GLN A 278 -8.96 -5.69 -6.72
C GLN A 278 -8.10 -5.40 -5.46
N PRO A 279 -7.20 -4.39 -5.47
CA PRO A 279 -6.40 -4.05 -4.29
C PRO A 279 -7.27 -3.78 -3.06
N GLN A 280 -7.09 -4.59 -2.01
CA GLN A 280 -7.89 -4.58 -0.78
C GLN A 280 -7.43 -3.50 0.21
N THR A 281 -7.28 -2.27 -0.28
CA THR A 281 -7.00 -1.09 0.51
C THR A 281 -8.19 -0.15 0.44
N ALA A 282 -8.58 0.49 1.54
CA ALA A 282 -9.62 1.49 1.52
C ALA A 282 -9.16 2.71 0.70
N ARG A 283 -10.10 3.38 0.04
CA ARG A 283 -9.83 4.57 -0.78
C ARG A 283 -10.18 5.82 0.00
N HIS A 284 -9.26 6.76 0.10
CA HIS A 284 -9.61 8.13 0.49
C HIS A 284 -10.36 8.83 -0.66
N GLU A 285 -10.99 9.96 -0.32
CA GLU A 285 -11.65 10.82 -1.30
C GLU A 285 -10.71 11.19 -2.46
N GLY A 286 -11.22 11.11 -3.68
CA GLY A 286 -10.46 11.27 -4.92
C GLY A 286 -9.89 9.96 -5.49
N TYR A 287 -10.03 8.83 -4.79
CA TYR A 287 -9.67 7.49 -5.26
C TYR A 287 -10.83 6.48 -5.20
N GLU A 288 -12.05 6.92 -4.88
CA GLU A 288 -13.21 6.03 -4.68
C GLU A 288 -13.55 5.16 -5.91
N THR A 289 -13.24 5.60 -7.12
CA THR A 289 -13.43 4.84 -8.36
C THR A 289 -12.15 4.17 -8.88
N ALA A 290 -10.99 4.43 -8.26
CA ALA A 290 -9.70 3.97 -8.75
C ALA A 290 -9.38 2.55 -8.28
N PHE A 291 -8.61 1.83 -9.10
CA PHE A 291 -8.12 0.48 -8.85
C PHE A 291 -9.26 -0.49 -8.49
N GLY A 292 -10.27 -0.54 -9.35
CA GLY A 292 -11.52 -1.26 -9.17
C GLY A 292 -12.54 -0.41 -8.45
N GLY A 293 -12.30 -0.08 -7.17
CA GLY A 293 -13.15 0.78 -6.35
C GLY A 293 -14.65 0.59 -6.60
N LEU A 294 -15.37 1.70 -6.71
CA LEU A 294 -16.79 1.74 -7.05
C LEU A 294 -17.12 1.18 -8.46
N MET A 295 -16.13 0.93 -9.31
CA MET A 295 -16.33 0.29 -10.62
C MET A 295 -16.40 -1.25 -10.54
N GLY A 296 -16.04 -1.84 -9.39
CA GLY A 296 -16.31 -3.26 -9.09
C GLY A 296 -15.35 -4.26 -9.76
N GLY A 297 -14.17 -3.81 -10.20
CA GLY A 297 -13.15 -4.69 -10.78
C GLY A 297 -12.16 -3.98 -11.68
N MET A 298 -11.15 -4.72 -12.13
CA MET A 298 -10.10 -4.21 -13.01
C MET A 298 -10.09 -5.03 -14.29
N GLU A 299 -10.08 -4.36 -15.44
CA GLU A 299 -9.97 -5.01 -16.76
C GLU A 299 -8.62 -5.73 -16.91
N ASP A 300 -8.62 -6.81 -17.69
CA ASP A 300 -7.42 -7.57 -18.00
C ASP A 300 -6.40 -6.73 -18.80
N VAL A 301 -5.13 -6.97 -18.54
CA VAL A 301 -4.02 -6.23 -19.18
C VAL A 301 -3.19 -7.20 -20.00
N THR A 302 -2.99 -6.91 -21.29
CA THR A 302 -2.05 -7.68 -22.13
C THR A 302 -0.81 -6.87 -22.43
N ILE A 303 0.36 -7.46 -22.15
CA ILE A 303 1.69 -6.88 -22.41
C ILE A 303 2.40 -7.79 -23.40
N THR A 304 3.05 -7.19 -24.41
CA THR A 304 3.92 -7.94 -25.34
C THR A 304 5.36 -7.70 -24.93
N ALA A 305 6.11 -8.76 -24.70
CA ALA A 305 7.51 -8.65 -24.31
C ALA A 305 8.34 -8.08 -25.48
N GLU A 306 9.01 -6.97 -25.23
CA GLU A 306 9.93 -6.33 -26.20
C GLU A 306 11.24 -7.09 -26.37
#